data_AF-A0A367S3K4-F1
#
_entry.id   AF-A0A367S3K4-F1
#
_cell.length_a   1.000
_cell.length_b   1.000
_cell.length_c   1.000
_cell.angle_alpha   90.00
_cell.angle_beta   90.00
_cell.angle_gamma   90.00
#
_symmetry.space_group_name_H-M   'P 1'
#
loop_
_entity.id
_entity.type
_entity.pdbx_description
1 polymer ?
#
loop_
_entity_poly.entity_id
_entity_poly.type
_entity_poly.pdbx_seq_one_letter_code
_entity_poly.pdbx_strand_id
1 'polypeptide(L)'
;MHSCIYISGNCRTLSKQLLRSGTAIGANVRVAQSAQSDKDFLSKLEIALKEERETEYWLEILIESELVDKSKFDSLLQETREIGKILVSSTRKVKEKINKLN
;
A
#
# COMPACT_ATOMS: atom_id res chain seq x y z
N MET A 1 -18.13 22.05 14.55
CA MET A 1 -18.76 20.77 14.92
C MET A 1 -20.02 20.56 14.08
N HIS A 2 -19.91 20.51 12.74
CA HIS A 2 -21.07 20.35 11.84
C HIS A 2 -20.63 19.85 10.45
N SER A 3 -20.20 18.59 10.35
CA SER A 3 -20.06 17.93 9.04
C SER A 3 -20.11 16.40 9.08
N CYS A 4 -19.93 15.74 10.23
CA CYS A 4 -19.88 14.26 10.28
C CYS A 4 -21.20 13.51 10.01
N ILE A 5 -22.38 14.16 9.97
CA ILE A 5 -23.65 13.43 9.86
C ILE A 5 -24.00 13.06 8.39
N TYR A 6 -23.52 13.83 7.39
CA TYR A 6 -23.76 13.53 5.97
C TYR A 6 -22.65 12.71 5.27
N ILE A 7 -21.54 12.43 5.97
CA ILE A 7 -20.33 11.80 5.43
C ILE A 7 -20.31 10.25 5.54
N SER A 8 -21.34 9.64 6.13
CA SER A 8 -21.27 8.23 6.60
C SER A 8 -21.20 7.14 5.52
N GLY A 9 -21.62 7.43 4.28
CA GLY A 9 -21.58 6.47 3.16
C GLY A 9 -20.23 6.43 2.46
N ASN A 10 -19.79 7.57 1.94
CA ASN A 10 -18.56 7.67 1.15
C ASN A 10 -17.32 7.37 2.01
N CYS A 11 -17.23 7.93 3.22
CA CYS A 11 -16.13 7.65 4.14
C CYS A 11 -16.06 6.16 4.49
N ARG A 12 -17.19 5.48 4.65
CA ARG A 12 -17.24 4.03 4.95
C ARG A 12 -16.78 3.17 3.77
N THR A 13 -17.10 3.57 2.54
CA THR A 13 -16.63 2.85 1.35
C THR A 13 -15.13 3.03 1.18
N LEU A 14 -14.62 4.26 1.30
CA LEU A 14 -13.19 4.55 1.20
C LEU A 14 -12.39 3.89 2.33
N SER A 15 -12.89 3.92 3.56
CA SER A 15 -12.20 3.27 4.68
C SER A 15 -12.06 1.75 4.50
N LYS A 16 -13.06 1.11 3.87
CA LYS A 16 -12.99 -0.32 3.53
C LYS A 16 -11.93 -0.59 2.45
N GLN A 17 -11.82 0.29 1.46
CA GLN A 17 -10.80 0.15 0.41
C GLN A 17 -9.39 0.36 0.97
N LEU A 18 -9.20 1.38 1.82
CA LEU A 18 -7.95 1.63 2.52
C LEU A 18 -7.55 0.45 3.42
N LEU A 19 -8.49 -0.07 4.22
CA LEU A 19 -8.20 -1.21 5.10
C LEU A 19 -7.81 -2.46 4.30
N ARG A 20 -8.52 -2.73 3.20
CA ARG A 20 -8.24 -3.89 2.33
C ARG A 20 -6.85 -3.78 1.70
N SER A 21 -6.55 -2.67 1.04
CA SER A 21 -5.27 -2.45 0.38
C SER A 21 -4.11 -2.40 1.38
N GLY A 22 -4.24 -1.62 2.47
CA GLY A 22 -3.18 -1.48 3.47
C GLY A 22 -2.80 -2.79 4.15
N THR A 23 -3.79 -3.63 4.50
CA THR A 23 -3.51 -4.96 5.08
C THR A 23 -2.96 -5.95 4.05
N ALA A 24 -3.32 -5.81 2.77
CA ALA A 24 -2.84 -6.67 1.71
C ALA A 24 -1.35 -6.49 1.40
N ILE A 25 -0.76 -5.31 1.67
CA ILE A 25 0.69 -5.08 1.53
C ILE A 25 1.47 -6.10 2.38
N GLY A 26 1.22 -6.10 3.69
CA GLY A 26 1.90 -6.98 4.64
C GLY A 26 1.58 -8.46 4.40
N ALA A 27 0.33 -8.78 4.02
CA ALA A 27 -0.06 -10.13 3.67
C ALA A 27 0.75 -10.67 2.48
N ASN A 28 0.91 -9.89 1.41
CA ASN A 28 1.68 -10.31 0.24
C ASN A 28 3.18 -10.39 0.53
N VAL A 29 3.74 -9.48 1.35
CA VAL A 29 5.13 -9.60 1.83
C VAL A 29 5.32 -10.90 2.61
N ARG A 30 4.36 -11.28 3.46
CA ARG A 30 4.42 -12.52 4.23
C ARG A 30 4.34 -13.76 3.33
N VAL A 31 3.51 -13.73 2.28
CA VAL A 31 3.46 -14.80 1.28
C VAL A 31 4.78 -14.87 0.48
N ALA A 32 5.38 -13.72 0.14
CA ALA A 32 6.68 -13.67 -0.53
C ALA A 32 7.75 -14.42 0.28
N GLN A 33 7.78 -14.28 1.61
CA GLN A 33 8.74 -14.97 2.46
C GLN A 33 8.68 -16.51 2.39
N SER A 34 7.57 -17.07 1.90
CA SER A 34 7.37 -18.51 1.70
C SER A 34 7.46 -18.93 0.22
N ALA A 35 7.92 -18.04 -0.66
CA ALA A 35 7.97 -18.27 -2.10
C ALA A 35 8.91 -19.42 -2.49
N GLN A 36 8.54 -20.15 -3.54
CA GLN A 36 9.28 -21.34 -3.99
C GLN A 36 10.39 -21.04 -5.00
N SER A 37 10.47 -19.80 -5.49
CA SER A 37 11.52 -19.34 -6.42
C SER A 37 11.70 -17.83 -6.35
N ASP A 38 12.82 -17.31 -6.88
CA ASP A 38 13.04 -15.86 -6.99
C ASP A 38 11.97 -15.16 -7.85
N LYS A 39 11.44 -15.84 -8.88
CA LYS A 39 10.36 -15.31 -9.73
C LYS A 39 9.04 -15.22 -8.97
N ASP A 40 8.72 -16.23 -8.16
CA ASP A 40 7.54 -16.22 -7.29
C ASP A 40 7.68 -15.16 -6.18
N PHE A 41 8.86 -15.06 -5.55
CA PHE A 41 9.18 -14.01 -4.59
C PHE A 41 8.96 -12.62 -5.18
N LEU A 42 9.48 -12.37 -6.39
CA LEU A 42 9.30 -11.12 -7.10
C LEU A 42 7.82 -10.84 -7.37
N SER A 43 7.08 -11.83 -7.87
CA SER A 43 5.65 -11.70 -8.17
C SER A 43 4.85 -11.25 -6.94
N LYS A 44 5.11 -11.83 -5.76
CA LYS A 44 4.43 -11.43 -4.51
C LYS A 44 4.83 -10.04 -4.03
N LEU A 45 6.10 -9.65 -4.17
CA LEU A 45 6.53 -8.29 -3.86
C LEU A 45 5.92 -7.25 -4.82
N GLU A 46 5.73 -7.58 -6.10
CA GLU A 46 5.05 -6.71 -7.05
C GLU A 46 3.56 -6.54 -6.73
N ILE A 47 2.88 -7.59 -6.24
CA ILE A 47 1.52 -7.47 -5.71
C ILE A 47 1.51 -6.55 -4.48
N ALA A 48 2.42 -6.75 -3.53
CA ALA A 48 2.53 -5.88 -2.36
C ALA A 48 2.75 -4.39 -2.75
N LEU A 49 3.56 -4.14 -3.78
CA LEU A 49 3.80 -2.79 -4.30
C LEU A 49 2.54 -2.20 -4.96
N LYS A 50 1.73 -3.02 -5.65
CA LYS A 50 0.44 -2.57 -6.19
C LYS A 50 -0.53 -2.17 -5.07
N GLU A 51 -0.62 -2.98 -4.01
CA GLU A 51 -1.47 -2.68 -2.85
C GLU A 51 -0.98 -1.43 -2.08
N GLU A 52 0.34 -1.18 -2.05
CA GLU A 52 0.89 0.06 -1.49
C GLU A 52 0.44 1.28 -2.29
N ARG A 53 0.49 1.23 -3.63
CA ARG A 53 -0.01 2.33 -4.48
C ARG A 53 -1.49 2.58 -4.33
N GLU A 54 -2.29 1.52 -4.18
CA GLU A 54 -3.73 1.65 -3.90
C GLU A 54 -3.96 2.29 -2.52
N THR A 55 -3.17 1.90 -1.51
CA THR A 55 -3.23 2.48 -0.16
C THR A 55 -2.87 3.96 -0.17
N GLU A 56 -1.77 4.33 -0.84
CA GLU A 56 -1.32 5.71 -1.02
C GLU A 56 -2.42 6.57 -1.66
N TYR A 57 -3.01 6.08 -2.76
CA TYR A 57 -4.11 6.75 -3.45
C TYR A 57 -5.32 7.00 -2.54
N TRP A 58 -5.73 5.99 -1.74
CA TRP A 58 -6.88 6.18 -0.85
C TRP A 58 -6.59 7.16 0.30
N LEU A 59 -5.36 7.19 0.81
CA LEU A 59 -4.95 8.20 1.80
C LEU A 59 -5.01 9.61 1.20
N GLU A 60 -4.50 9.80 -0.02
CA GLU A 60 -4.58 11.08 -0.74
C GLU A 60 -6.03 11.52 -0.93
N ILE A 61 -6.91 10.63 -1.42
CA ILE A 61 -8.34 10.94 -1.60
C ILE A 61 -9.01 11.34 -0.28
N LEU A 62 -8.71 10.65 0.83
CA LEU A 62 -9.28 10.98 2.15
C LEU A 62 -8.83 12.35 2.64
N ILE A 63 -7.56 12.70 2.45
CA ILE A 63 -6.98 13.98 2.84
C ILE A 63 -7.54 15.12 1.97
N GLU A 64 -7.47 14.99 0.65
CA GLU A 64 -7.89 16.01 -0.32
C GLU A 64 -9.41 16.24 -0.31
N SER A 65 -10.19 15.22 0.07
CA SER A 65 -11.64 15.35 0.24
C SER A 65 -12.05 15.91 1.62
N GLU A 66 -11.09 16.29 2.46
CA GLU A 66 -11.30 16.78 3.84
C GLU A 66 -12.15 15.83 4.71
N LEU A 67 -12.11 14.52 4.40
CA LEU A 67 -12.84 13.49 5.12
C LEU A 67 -12.12 13.05 6.41
N VAL A 68 -10.84 13.41 6.52
CA VAL A 68 -9.97 13.12 7.65
C VAL A 68 -9.16 14.34 8.03
N ASP A 69 -8.65 14.34 9.26
CA ASP A 69 -7.71 15.36 9.72
C ASP A 69 -6.35 15.13 9.05
N LYS A 70 -5.97 16.03 8.13
CA LYS A 70 -4.71 15.99 7.40
C LYS A 70 -3.51 15.80 8.32
N SER A 71 -3.46 16.48 9.46
CA SER A 71 -2.32 16.40 10.39
C SER A 71 -2.10 15.00 10.94
N LYS A 72 -3.16 14.20 11.04
CA LYS A 72 -3.11 12.80 11.50
C LYS A 72 -2.81 11.81 10.39
N PHE A 73 -3.10 12.17 9.14
CA PHE A 73 -2.96 11.28 7.98
C PHE A 73 -1.69 11.54 7.18
N ASP A 74 -1.07 12.71 7.31
CA ASP A 74 0.21 13.02 6.66
C ASP A 74 1.32 12.04 7.10
N SER A 75 1.36 11.65 8.38
CA SER A 75 2.32 10.64 8.86
C SER A 75 2.05 9.26 8.26
N LEU A 76 0.79 8.85 8.16
CA LEU A 76 0.41 7.58 7.53
C LEU A 76 0.75 7.56 6.03
N LEU A 77 0.52 8.67 5.34
CA LEU A 77 0.89 8.83 3.92
C LEU A 77 2.41 8.76 3.74
N GLN A 78 3.17 9.40 4.64
CA GLN A 78 4.62 9.32 4.64
C GLN A 78 5.11 7.88 4.86
N GLU A 79 4.62 7.19 5.88
CA GLU A 79 4.97 5.78 6.18
C GLU A 79 4.63 4.87 4.99
N THR A 80 3.47 5.06 4.36
CA THR A 80 3.06 4.31 3.16
C THR A 80 4.09 4.48 2.03
N ARG A 81 4.53 5.72 1.76
CA ARG A 81 5.57 6.01 0.74
C ARG A 81 6.92 5.41 1.11
N GLU A 82 7.28 5.37 2.38
CA GLU A 82 8.51 4.74 2.85
C GLU A 82 8.48 3.22 2.61
N ILE A 83 7.35 2.57 2.87
CA ILE A 83 7.11 1.17 2.52
C ILE A 83 7.24 0.98 1.00
N GLY A 84 6.65 1.85 0.19
CA GLY A 84 6.80 1.84 -1.27
C GLY A 84 8.25 1.87 -1.72
N LYS A 85 9.08 2.74 -1.15
CA LYS A 85 10.52 2.82 -1.44
C LYS A 85 11.25 1.51 -1.09
N ILE A 86 10.91 0.90 0.04
CA ILE A 86 11.48 -0.39 0.47
C ILE A 86 11.11 -1.49 -0.55
N LEU A 87 9.84 -1.58 -0.95
CA LEU A 87 9.35 -2.56 -1.93
C LEU A 87 10.00 -2.36 -3.31
N VAL A 88 10.11 -1.12 -3.80
CA VAL A 88 10.82 -0.80 -5.06
C VAL A 88 12.29 -1.22 -4.97
N SER A 89 12.98 -0.92 -3.87
CA SER A 89 14.38 -1.31 -3.70
C SER A 89 14.56 -2.84 -3.69
N SER A 90 13.60 -3.56 -3.09
CA SER A 90 13.62 -5.01 -2.95
C SER A 90 13.34 -5.70 -4.28
N THR A 91 12.29 -5.26 -4.99
CA THR A 91 11.94 -5.79 -6.33
C THR A 91 13.07 -5.57 -7.33
N ARG A 92 13.73 -4.40 -7.32
CA ARG A 92 14.90 -4.12 -8.17
C ARG A 92 16.05 -5.11 -7.92
N LYS A 93 16.41 -5.34 -6.66
CA LYS A 93 17.48 -6.28 -6.29
C LYS A 93 17.19 -7.71 -6.76
N VAL A 94 15.94 -8.16 -6.64
CA VAL A 94 15.53 -9.50 -7.08
C VAL A 94 15.56 -9.60 -8.61
N LYS A 95 15.09 -8.57 -9.34
CA LYS A 95 15.19 -8.50 -10.81
C LYS A 95 16.65 -8.60 -11.29
N GLU A 96 17.56 -7.86 -10.67
CA GLU A 96 18.99 -7.93 -10.97
C GLU A 96 19.57 -9.33 -10.71
N LYS A 97 19.16 -10.00 -9.63
CA LYS A 97 19.56 -11.38 -9.33
C LYS A 97 19.06 -12.36 -10.41
N ILE A 98 17.79 -12.29 -10.79
CA ILE A 98 17.20 -13.15 -11.83
C ILE A 98 17.89 -12.93 -13.17
N ASN A 99 18.18 -11.69 -13.55
CA ASN A 99 18.82 -11.38 -14.82
C ASN A 99 20.27 -11.87 -14.92
N LYS A 100 20.98 -12.01 -13.80
CA LYS A 100 22.35 -12.59 -13.76
C LYS A 100 22.37 -14.11 -13.93
N LEU A 101 21.22 -14.78 -13.76
CA LEU A 101 21.09 -16.24 -13.82
C LEU A 101 20.64 -16.72 -15.22
N ASN A 102 20.23 -15.82 -16.10
CA ASN A 102 19.90 -16.09 -17.51
C ASN A 102 21.08 -15.69 -18.39
#